data_AF-A0A1F3Y0Q3-F1
#
_entry.id   AF-A0A1F3Y0Q3-F1
#
_cell.length_a   1.000
_cell.length_b   1.000
_cell.length_c   1.000
_cell.angle_alpha   90.00
_cell.angle_beta   90.00
_cell.angle_gamma   90.00
#
_symmetry.space_group_name_H-M   'P 1'
#
loop_
_entity.id
_entity.type
_entity.pdbx_description
1 polymer ?
#
loop_
_entity_poly.entity_id
_entity_poly.type
_entity_poly.pdbx_seq_one_letter_code
_entity_poly.pdbx_strand_id
1 'polypeptide(L)'
;MMRMIALMTLTLALAACGKPISGKITLTGDRSIPIITEEGTTAELGAGSATVQIKSAFSPKLEIRTSRQVVSVKVPKKILANKKDFYLPAEKIKQPVDLEALTRYELISRHEEVGSQTCFTGGMCYDPCRTYSNAPGCYYNPGYPYQPGYPGHPYPPHPGYQPYPGYPGGYGWHSNCPGVVTIKSVYETQREIFSIGFREPSDKALLGYFEGERGIRTELVDSIPLSACQLL
;
A
#
# COMPACT_ATOMS: atom_id res chain seq x y z
N MET A 1 -21.97 32.60 35.61
CA MET A 1 -21.22 31.36 35.90
C MET A 1 -21.72 30.33 34.89
N MET A 2 -20.97 29.65 34.03
CA MET A 2 -19.55 29.35 33.91
C MET A 2 -19.28 29.17 32.40
N ARG A 3 -18.22 29.79 31.88
CA ARG A 3 -17.70 29.53 30.54
C ARG A 3 -17.06 28.13 30.56
N MET A 4 -17.52 27.19 29.73
CA MET A 4 -16.73 26.03 29.35
C MET A 4 -16.26 26.24 27.91
N ILE A 5 -15.07 26.82 27.81
CA ILE A 5 -14.21 26.69 26.64
C ILE A 5 -13.62 25.29 26.75
N ALA A 6 -14.21 24.32 26.05
CA ALA A 6 -13.56 23.04 25.83
C ALA A 6 -12.47 23.26 24.77
N LEU A 7 -11.25 23.50 25.25
CA LEU A 7 -10.02 23.35 24.49
C LEU A 7 -9.99 21.92 23.92
N MET A 8 -10.42 21.75 22.67
CA MET A 8 -10.02 20.60 21.85
C MET A 8 -8.56 20.82 21.46
N THR A 9 -7.66 20.44 22.36
CA THR A 9 -6.22 20.38 22.11
C THR A 9 -5.92 19.28 21.10
N LEU A 10 -5.78 19.71 19.85
CA LEU A 10 -4.60 19.45 19.02
C LEU A 10 -3.94 18.07 19.20
N THR A 11 -4.52 17.03 18.60
CA THR A 11 -3.85 15.74 18.37
C THR A 11 -3.85 15.34 16.89
N LEU A 12 -3.64 16.31 15.99
CA LEU A 12 -3.57 16.07 14.54
C LEU A 12 -2.28 16.64 13.90
N ALA A 13 -1.12 16.45 14.52
CA ALA A 13 0.15 16.92 13.97
C ALA A 13 1.37 16.01 14.20
N LEU A 14 1.20 14.68 14.26
CA LEU A 14 2.34 13.74 14.31
C LEU A 14 2.33 12.62 13.27
N ALA A 15 1.39 12.59 12.33
CA ALA A 15 1.25 11.50 11.36
C ALA A 15 2.01 11.69 10.03
N ALA A 16 3.11 12.47 10.01
CA ALA A 16 3.91 12.64 8.78
C ALA A 16 5.43 12.38 8.97
N CYS A 17 5.88 11.87 10.12
CA CYS A 17 7.28 11.50 10.31
C CYS A 17 7.55 10.08 9.79
N GLY A 18 8.48 9.95 8.84
CA GLY A 18 9.01 8.64 8.48
C GLY A 18 9.78 8.04 9.65
N LYS A 19 9.68 6.71 9.84
CA LYS A 19 10.55 5.99 10.77
C LYS A 19 12.01 6.19 10.32
N PRO A 20 12.96 6.35 11.25
CA PRO A 20 14.37 6.38 10.91
C PRO A 20 14.77 5.07 10.22
N ILE A 21 15.54 5.18 9.14
CA ILE A 21 16.06 4.07 8.35
C ILE A 21 17.54 3.95 8.71
N SER A 22 17.91 2.84 9.32
CA SER A 22 19.32 2.55 9.60
C SER A 22 19.96 1.84 8.41
N GLY A 23 21.21 2.17 8.15
CA GLY A 23 21.92 1.70 6.97
C GLY A 23 23.38 2.08 6.99
N LYS A 24 23.99 2.10 5.80
CA LYS A 24 25.42 2.39 5.62
C LYS A 24 25.62 3.40 4.51
N ILE A 25 26.55 4.33 4.75
CA ILE A 25 27.13 5.18 3.72
C ILE A 25 28.33 4.46 3.12
N THR A 26 28.34 4.35 1.81
CA THR A 26 29.45 3.81 0.99
C THR A 26 29.96 4.94 0.10
N LEU A 27 31.27 5.12 0.04
CA LEU A 27 31.91 6.11 -0.81
C LEU A 27 32.34 5.48 -2.13
N THR A 28 32.26 6.26 -3.20
CA THR A 28 32.79 5.87 -4.51
C THR A 28 34.20 6.48 -4.61
N GLY A 29 35.19 5.68 -4.23
CA GLY A 29 36.59 6.12 -4.09
C GLY A 29 36.92 6.66 -2.69
N ASP A 30 38.03 7.38 -2.59
CA ASP A 30 38.61 7.81 -1.31
C ASP A 30 38.11 9.19 -0.83
N ARG A 31 37.18 9.79 -1.57
CA ARG A 31 36.66 11.14 -1.27
C ARG A 31 35.46 11.06 -0.33
N SER A 32 35.48 11.89 0.70
CA SER A 32 34.30 12.16 1.53
C SER A 32 33.25 12.95 0.75
N ILE A 33 31.99 12.91 1.22
CA ILE A 33 30.90 13.67 0.60
C ILE A 33 30.75 15.01 1.35
N PRO A 34 30.99 16.16 0.71
CA PRO A 34 30.78 17.45 1.34
C PRO A 34 29.27 17.72 1.46
N ILE A 35 28.80 18.17 2.62
CA ILE A 35 27.43 18.64 2.85
C ILE A 35 27.45 19.87 3.75
N ILE A 36 26.66 20.88 3.42
CA ILE A 36 26.44 22.07 4.23
C ILE A 36 25.38 21.77 5.29
N THR A 37 25.72 21.96 6.57
CA THR A 37 24.82 21.78 7.71
C THR A 37 23.79 22.91 7.81
N GLU A 38 22.82 22.79 8.71
CA GLU A 38 21.87 23.88 8.97
C GLU A 38 22.53 25.15 9.53
N GLU A 39 23.68 25.00 10.17
CA GLU A 39 24.49 26.09 10.72
C GLU A 39 25.31 26.81 9.62
N GLY A 40 25.26 26.32 8.38
CA GLY A 40 26.02 26.86 7.25
C GLY A 40 27.48 26.39 7.22
N THR A 41 27.88 25.49 8.12
CA THR A 41 29.21 24.88 8.13
C THR A 41 29.28 23.74 7.12
N THR A 42 30.44 23.57 6.48
CA THR A 42 30.66 22.40 5.60
C THR A 42 31.12 21.24 6.47
N ALA A 43 30.42 20.11 6.36
CA ALA A 43 30.72 18.85 7.01
C ALA A 43 31.03 17.79 5.95
N GLU A 44 31.84 16.80 6.31
CA GLU A 44 32.21 15.70 5.42
C GLU A 44 31.60 14.40 5.89
N LEU A 45 30.76 13.78 5.07
CA LEU A 45 30.24 12.44 5.34
C LEU A 45 31.25 11.40 4.84
N GLY A 46 31.70 10.55 5.76
CA GLY A 46 32.54 9.39 5.47
C GLY A 46 31.75 8.11 5.32
N ALA A 47 32.43 7.05 4.89
CA ALA A 47 31.87 5.69 4.90
C ALA A 47 31.59 5.23 6.34
N GLY A 48 30.49 4.48 6.53
CA GLY A 48 30.15 3.92 7.84
C GLY A 48 28.66 3.84 8.09
N SER A 49 28.29 3.40 9.30
CA SER A 49 26.90 3.29 9.72
C SER A 49 26.26 4.68 9.80
N ALA A 50 25.05 4.79 9.27
CA ALA A 50 24.25 6.00 9.33
C ALA A 50 22.78 5.67 9.57
N THR A 51 22.05 6.66 10.06
CA THR A 51 20.59 6.63 10.15
C THR A 51 20.04 7.82 9.39
N VAL A 52 19.09 7.56 8.49
CA VAL A 52 18.42 8.57 7.69
C VAL A 52 16.98 8.71 8.13
N GLN A 53 16.51 9.95 8.26
CA GLN A 53 15.12 10.22 8.57
C GLN A 53 14.61 11.44 7.79
N ILE A 54 13.42 11.32 7.20
CA ILE A 54 12.70 12.48 6.68
C ILE A 54 11.74 12.99 7.76
N LYS A 55 12.03 14.18 8.30
CA LYS A 55 11.19 14.88 9.27
C LYS A 55 10.23 15.79 8.52
N SER A 56 8.93 15.54 8.63
CA SER A 56 7.88 16.35 8.02
C SER A 56 7.19 17.21 9.08
N ALA A 57 7.77 18.37 9.38
CA ALA A 57 7.09 19.44 10.11
C ALA A 57 6.69 20.56 9.11
N PHE A 58 6.69 21.83 9.55
CA PHE A 58 6.46 22.99 8.69
C PHE A 58 7.51 23.17 7.59
N SER A 59 8.71 22.61 7.75
CA SER A 59 9.76 22.55 6.73
C SER A 59 10.32 21.14 6.69
N PRO A 60 10.13 20.40 5.59
CA PRO A 60 10.67 19.06 5.52
C PRO A 60 12.18 19.04 5.47
N LYS A 61 12.76 18.10 6.20
CA LYS A 61 14.20 17.94 6.34
C LYS A 61 14.59 16.49 6.21
N LEU A 62 15.63 16.23 5.42
CA LEU A 62 16.34 14.97 5.38
C LEU A 62 17.48 15.04 6.39
N GLU A 63 17.39 14.25 7.44
CA GLU A 63 18.40 14.17 8.49
C GLU A 63 19.23 12.91 8.30
N ILE A 64 20.55 13.07 8.20
CA ILE A 64 21.55 12.01 8.10
C ILE A 64 22.37 12.04 9.39
N ARG A 65 22.21 11.02 10.21
CA ARG A 65 22.97 10.84 11.46
C ARG A 65 24.07 9.83 11.25
N THR A 66 25.30 10.21 11.55
CA THR A 66 26.45 9.32 11.63
C THR A 66 26.94 9.27 13.08
N SER A 67 27.96 8.47 13.38
CA SER A 67 28.61 8.47 14.70
C SER A 67 29.33 9.78 15.03
N ARG A 68 29.69 10.58 14.02
CA ARG A 68 30.48 11.82 14.19
C ARG A 68 29.62 13.08 14.15
N GLN A 69 28.51 13.06 13.42
CA GLN A 69 27.73 14.27 13.15
C GLN A 69 26.30 13.98 12.73
N VAL A 70 25.45 14.99 12.87
CA VAL A 70 24.08 15.05 12.34
C VAL A 70 24.01 16.13 11.29
N VAL A 71 23.59 15.76 10.08
CA VAL A 71 23.47 16.66 8.95
C VAL A 71 22.00 16.74 8.55
N SER A 72 21.49 17.95 8.36
CA SER A 72 20.09 18.17 7.99
C SER A 72 20.00 19.00 6.72
N VAL A 73 19.34 18.45 5.70
CA VAL A 73 19.16 19.06 4.39
C VAL A 73 17.68 19.41 4.21
N LYS A 74 17.39 20.65 3.81
CA LYS A 74 16.01 21.07 3.52
C LYS A 74 15.50 20.35 2.28
N VAL A 75 14.30 19.76 2.39
CA VAL A 75 13.61 19.09 1.29
C VAL A 75 12.36 19.89 0.91
N PRO A 76 12.18 20.27 -0.37
CA PRO A 76 10.95 20.92 -0.81
C PRO A 76 9.70 20.08 -0.54
N LYS A 77 8.65 20.69 0.03
CA LYS A 77 7.38 20.01 0.37
C LYS A 77 6.76 19.24 -0.79
N LYS A 78 6.82 19.79 -2.01
CA LYS A 78 6.25 19.17 -3.22
C LYS A 78 6.84 17.78 -3.50
N ILE A 79 8.08 17.55 -3.08
CA ILE A 79 8.82 16.31 -3.33
C ILE A 79 8.41 15.20 -2.36
N LEU A 80 7.95 15.56 -1.16
CA LEU A 80 7.42 14.60 -0.19
C LEU A 80 6.03 14.04 -0.53
N ALA A 81 5.35 14.56 -1.55
CA ALA A 81 4.06 14.02 -1.97
C ALA A 81 4.17 12.60 -2.53
N ASN A 82 5.26 12.29 -3.25
CA ASN A 82 5.49 10.98 -3.88
C ASN A 82 6.36 10.00 -3.06
N LYS A 83 6.87 10.43 -1.90
CA LYS A 83 7.48 9.66 -0.77
C LYS A 83 8.54 8.59 -1.03
N LYS A 84 8.79 8.14 -2.27
CA LYS A 84 9.65 6.99 -2.57
C LYS A 84 10.93 7.41 -3.28
N ASP A 85 10.79 8.19 -4.35
CA ASP A 85 11.90 8.56 -5.21
C ASP A 85 11.91 10.07 -5.44
N PHE A 86 13.10 10.68 -5.41
CA PHE A 86 13.25 12.10 -5.69
C PHE A 86 14.66 12.48 -6.11
N TYR A 87 14.75 13.61 -6.81
CA TYR A 87 16.01 14.25 -7.14
C TYR A 87 16.01 15.71 -6.65
N LEU A 88 17.08 16.09 -5.96
CA LEU A 88 17.30 17.41 -5.40
C LEU A 88 18.61 17.97 -5.96
N PRO A 89 18.53 18.89 -6.94
CA PRO A 89 19.70 19.59 -7.44
C PRO A 89 20.34 20.43 -6.33
N ALA A 90 21.67 20.39 -6.24
CA ALA A 90 22.53 21.14 -5.33
C ALA A 90 22.09 22.59 -5.13
N GLU A 91 21.86 23.32 -6.23
CA GLU A 91 21.43 24.72 -6.22
C GLU A 91 20.10 24.94 -5.48
N LYS A 92 19.14 24.02 -5.64
CA LYS A 92 17.80 24.13 -5.05
C LYS A 92 17.79 23.89 -3.55
N ILE A 93 18.72 23.06 -3.07
CA ILE A 93 18.85 22.70 -1.65
C ILE A 93 20.01 23.42 -0.95
N LYS A 94 20.74 24.29 -1.68
CA LYS A 94 21.93 25.00 -1.22
C LYS A 94 22.97 24.03 -0.64
N GLN A 95 23.22 22.95 -1.37
CA GLN A 95 24.21 21.93 -1.04
C GLN A 95 25.30 21.91 -2.12
N PRO A 96 26.51 21.41 -1.80
CA PRO A 96 27.57 21.25 -2.79
C PRO A 96 27.40 19.97 -3.65
N VAL A 97 26.40 19.14 -3.33
CA VAL A 97 26.10 17.88 -4.01
C VAL A 97 24.63 17.79 -4.36
N ASP A 98 24.33 17.09 -5.45
CA ASP A 98 22.98 16.65 -5.76
C ASP A 98 22.61 15.46 -4.88
N LEU A 99 21.33 15.37 -4.51
CA LEU A 99 20.78 14.21 -3.81
C LEU A 99 19.76 13.49 -4.66
N GLU A 100 19.94 12.18 -4.81
CA GLU A 100 19.03 11.30 -5.53
C GLU A 100 18.55 10.20 -4.59
N ALA A 101 17.28 10.23 -4.20
CA ALA A 101 16.68 9.16 -3.42
C ALA A 101 15.96 8.17 -4.33
N LEU A 102 16.22 6.88 -4.12
CA LEU A 102 15.62 5.77 -4.86
C LEU A 102 15.19 4.68 -3.88
N THR A 103 13.96 4.20 -4.06
CA THR A 103 13.43 3.00 -3.41
C THR A 103 13.51 1.84 -4.39
N ARG A 104 14.22 0.77 -4.01
CA ARG A 104 14.24 -0.49 -4.78
C ARG A 104 13.65 -1.64 -3.96
N TYR A 105 13.14 -2.63 -4.68
CA TYR A 105 12.54 -3.82 -4.10
C TYR A 105 13.37 -5.04 -4.47
N GLU A 106 13.79 -5.81 -3.47
CA GLU A 106 14.55 -7.05 -3.64
C GLU A 106 13.65 -8.22 -3.23
N LEU A 107 13.44 -9.18 -4.13
CA LEU A 107 12.63 -10.36 -3.84
C LEU A 107 13.34 -11.22 -2.77
N ILE A 108 12.67 -11.46 -1.65
CA ILE A 108 13.14 -12.36 -0.58
C ILE A 108 12.62 -13.77 -0.85
N SER A 109 11.32 -13.90 -1.09
CA SER A 109 10.68 -15.19 -1.27
C SER A 109 9.40 -15.07 -2.08
N ARG A 110 9.04 -16.17 -2.74
CA ARG A 110 7.78 -16.34 -3.43
C ARG A 110 7.11 -17.59 -2.88
N HIS A 111 5.86 -17.49 -2.48
CA HIS A 111 5.08 -18.64 -2.03
C HIS A 111 3.71 -18.66 -2.70
N GLU A 112 3.15 -19.85 -2.79
CA GLU A 112 1.86 -20.10 -3.44
C GLU A 112 0.89 -20.67 -2.40
N GLU A 113 -0.34 -20.19 -2.41
CA GLU A 113 -1.42 -20.71 -1.59
C GLU A 113 -2.58 -21.11 -2.48
N VAL A 114 -3.17 -22.27 -2.21
CA VAL A 114 -4.39 -22.72 -2.89
C VAL A 114 -5.56 -22.44 -1.97
N GLY A 115 -6.54 -21.68 -2.48
CA GLY A 115 -7.73 -21.30 -1.74
C GLY A 115 -8.98 -21.30 -2.61
N SER A 116 -10.06 -20.77 -2.08
CA SER A 116 -11.32 -20.60 -2.80
C SER A 116 -11.70 -19.13 -2.84
N GLN A 117 -12.14 -18.66 -4.00
CA GLN A 117 -12.67 -17.31 -4.19
C GLN A 117 -14.10 -17.39 -4.70
N THR A 118 -14.94 -16.41 -4.33
CA THR A 118 -16.27 -16.26 -4.91
C THR A 118 -16.16 -15.90 -6.38
N CYS A 119 -16.99 -16.52 -7.20
CA CYS A 119 -17.08 -16.27 -8.63
C CYS A 119 -18.53 -16.19 -9.07
N PHE A 120 -18.75 -15.72 -10.30
CA PHE A 120 -20.04 -15.77 -10.95
C PHE A 120 -19.91 -16.54 -12.25
N THR A 121 -20.84 -17.47 -12.49
CA THR A 121 -20.96 -18.17 -13.78
C THR A 121 -22.27 -17.79 -14.46
N GLY A 122 -22.27 -17.81 -15.79
CA GLY A 122 -23.49 -17.68 -16.57
C GLY A 122 -24.40 -18.88 -16.35
N GLY A 123 -25.70 -18.62 -16.20
CA GLY A 123 -26.72 -19.64 -15.97
C GLY A 123 -27.95 -19.04 -15.30
N MET A 124 -29.06 -19.78 -15.25
CA MET A 124 -30.26 -19.34 -14.52
C MET A 124 -30.26 -19.99 -13.15
N CYS A 125 -30.11 -19.19 -12.11
CA CYS A 125 -30.23 -19.61 -10.71
C CYS A 125 -31.33 -18.80 -10.03
N TYR A 126 -32.01 -19.47 -9.11
CA TYR A 126 -33.06 -18.90 -8.31
C TYR A 126 -32.49 -18.49 -6.95
N ASP A 127 -32.61 -17.22 -6.59
CA ASP A 127 -32.27 -16.74 -5.25
C ASP A 127 -33.52 -16.81 -4.35
N PRO A 128 -33.56 -17.71 -3.34
CA PRO A 128 -34.68 -17.79 -2.41
C PRO A 128 -34.63 -16.74 -1.29
N CYS A 129 -33.67 -15.81 -1.27
CA CYS A 129 -33.47 -14.89 -0.14
C CYS A 129 -34.71 -14.03 0.18
N ARG A 130 -35.33 -14.32 1.33
CA ARG A 130 -36.18 -13.37 2.06
C ARG A 130 -35.30 -12.40 2.84
N THR A 131 -35.26 -11.14 2.44
CA THR A 131 -34.87 -10.06 3.36
C THR A 131 -35.98 -9.91 4.40
N TYR A 132 -35.83 -10.50 5.59
CA TYR A 132 -36.66 -10.17 6.74
C TYR A 132 -36.16 -8.86 7.35
N SER A 133 -37.04 -7.87 7.48
CA SER A 133 -36.73 -6.49 7.90
C SER A 133 -36.05 -6.34 9.26
N ASN A 134 -35.98 -7.41 10.07
CA ASN A 134 -35.54 -7.35 11.46
C ASN A 134 -34.27 -8.15 11.76
N ALA A 135 -33.59 -8.71 10.76
CA ALA A 135 -32.30 -9.39 10.94
C ALA A 135 -31.34 -9.04 9.78
N PRO A 136 -30.19 -8.40 10.03
CA PRO A 136 -29.20 -8.16 8.99
C PRO A 136 -28.44 -9.47 8.74
N GLY A 137 -28.98 -10.31 7.86
CA GLY A 137 -28.33 -11.56 7.50
C GLY A 137 -29.11 -12.33 6.45
N CYS A 138 -28.64 -12.32 5.21
CA CYS A 138 -29.03 -13.32 4.22
C CYS A 138 -28.30 -14.62 4.56
N TYR A 139 -29.03 -15.62 5.04
CA TYR A 139 -28.51 -16.98 5.04
C TYR A 139 -28.66 -17.52 3.62
N TYR A 140 -27.55 -17.51 2.87
CA TYR A 140 -27.47 -18.11 1.54
C TYR A 140 -27.75 -19.61 1.70
N ASN A 141 -28.90 -20.06 1.19
CA ASN A 141 -29.20 -21.48 1.09
C ASN A 141 -28.78 -21.89 -0.32
N PRO A 142 -27.75 -22.74 -0.49
CA PRO A 142 -27.20 -23.07 -1.80
C PRO A 142 -28.32 -23.52 -2.74
N GLY A 143 -28.44 -22.80 -3.84
CA GLY A 143 -29.53 -22.95 -4.81
C GLY A 143 -29.32 -24.22 -5.60
N TYR A 144 -30.34 -25.07 -5.67
CA TYR A 144 -30.30 -26.28 -6.50
C TYR A 144 -30.02 -25.91 -7.97
N PRO A 145 -29.04 -26.55 -8.64
CA PRO A 145 -28.85 -26.37 -10.07
C PRO A 145 -30.11 -26.86 -10.80
N TYR A 146 -30.69 -26.00 -11.64
CA TYR A 146 -31.76 -26.40 -12.52
C TYR A 146 -31.21 -27.38 -13.57
N GLN A 147 -31.52 -28.67 -13.43
CA GLN A 147 -31.27 -29.65 -14.49
C GLN A 147 -32.32 -29.46 -15.61
N PRO A 148 -31.91 -29.06 -16.83
CA PRO A 148 -32.81 -29.02 -17.96
C PRO A 148 -33.06 -30.46 -18.40
N GLY A 149 -34.10 -31.08 -17.84
CA GLY A 149 -34.44 -32.47 -18.14
C GLY A 149 -35.33 -33.18 -17.13
N TYR A 150 -35.60 -32.61 -15.95
CA TYR A 150 -36.58 -33.20 -15.02
C TYR A 150 -38.00 -32.72 -15.35
N PRO A 151 -38.87 -33.56 -15.95
CA PRO A 151 -40.25 -33.20 -16.21
C PRO A 151 -41.04 -33.53 -14.94
N GLY A 152 -41.07 -32.62 -13.96
CA GLY A 152 -41.74 -32.96 -12.70
C GLY A 152 -41.94 -31.91 -11.62
N HIS A 153 -41.35 -30.71 -11.70
CA HIS A 153 -41.64 -29.66 -10.71
C HIS A 153 -42.17 -28.38 -11.35
N PRO A 154 -43.50 -28.30 -11.56
CA PRO A 154 -44.18 -27.04 -11.55
C PRO A 154 -44.42 -26.66 -10.08
N TYR A 155 -43.53 -25.88 -9.48
CA TYR A 155 -44.03 -24.97 -8.45
C TYR A 155 -44.50 -23.72 -9.18
N PRO A 156 -45.81 -23.56 -9.40
CA PRO A 156 -46.32 -22.25 -9.80
C PRO A 156 -46.02 -21.27 -8.65
N PRO A 157 -45.74 -19.99 -8.94
CA PRO A 157 -45.89 -18.98 -7.89
C PRO A 157 -47.33 -19.10 -7.38
N HIS A 158 -47.49 -19.24 -6.06
CA HIS A 158 -48.82 -19.24 -5.45
C HIS A 158 -49.63 -18.06 -6.00
N PRO A 159 -50.80 -18.30 -6.65
CA PRO A 159 -51.64 -17.23 -7.15
C PRO A 159 -52.24 -16.51 -5.94
N GLY A 160 -51.62 -15.40 -5.54
CA GLY A 160 -52.05 -14.62 -4.38
C GLY A 160 -50.96 -13.77 -3.72
N TYR A 161 -49.67 -14.02 -3.99
CA TYR A 161 -48.60 -13.16 -3.46
C TYR A 161 -48.28 -12.04 -4.44
N GLN A 162 -48.97 -10.90 -4.30
CA GLN A 162 -48.49 -9.64 -4.85
C GLN A 162 -47.22 -9.24 -4.07
N PRO A 163 -46.10 -8.92 -4.74
CA PRO A 163 -44.96 -8.31 -4.07
C PRO A 163 -45.42 -6.98 -3.45
N TYR A 164 -45.17 -6.81 -2.15
CA TYR A 164 -45.46 -5.57 -1.43
C TYR A 164 -44.71 -4.42 -2.12
N PRO A 165 -45.40 -3.37 -2.61
CA PRO A 165 -44.74 -2.25 -3.26
C PRO A 165 -43.95 -1.47 -2.20
N GLY A 166 -42.62 -1.56 -2.25
CA GLY A 166 -41.73 -0.85 -1.33
C GLY A 166 -40.54 -1.65 -0.79
N TYR A 167 -40.45 -2.96 -1.05
CA TYR A 167 -39.29 -3.77 -0.67
C TYR A 167 -38.43 -4.11 -1.90
N PRO A 168 -37.16 -3.69 -1.98
CA PRO A 168 -36.26 -3.99 -3.10
C PRO A 168 -35.69 -5.43 -3.08
N GLY A 169 -36.23 -6.33 -2.25
CA GLY A 169 -35.83 -7.74 -2.20
C GLY A 169 -36.74 -8.58 -3.11
N GLY A 170 -36.48 -8.56 -4.41
CA GLY A 170 -37.22 -9.38 -5.38
C GLY A 170 -36.69 -10.81 -5.40
N TYR A 171 -37.57 -11.79 -5.15
CA TYR A 171 -37.32 -13.16 -5.62
C TYR A 171 -37.19 -13.12 -7.13
N GLY A 172 -36.11 -13.69 -7.66
CA GLY A 172 -35.81 -13.55 -9.06
C GLY A 172 -34.87 -14.63 -9.57
N TRP A 173 -35.05 -14.95 -10.84
CA TRP A 173 -34.01 -15.64 -11.59
C TRP A 173 -32.93 -14.63 -11.96
N HIS A 174 -31.68 -14.98 -11.66
CA HIS A 174 -30.52 -14.21 -12.07
C HIS A 174 -29.70 -15.00 -13.09
N SER A 175 -29.15 -14.28 -14.08
CA SER A 175 -28.28 -14.86 -15.11
C SER A 175 -26.83 -15.06 -14.65
N ASN A 176 -26.49 -14.53 -13.46
CA ASN A 176 -25.17 -14.59 -12.85
C ASN A 176 -25.27 -15.36 -11.54
N CYS A 177 -24.80 -16.60 -11.55
CA CYS A 177 -24.95 -17.50 -10.44
C CYS A 177 -23.72 -17.47 -9.53
N PRO A 178 -23.88 -17.18 -8.23
CA PRO A 178 -22.78 -17.21 -7.30
C PRO A 178 -22.22 -18.63 -7.21
N GLY A 179 -20.90 -18.72 -7.20
CA GLY A 179 -20.18 -19.96 -7.07
C GLY A 179 -18.86 -19.75 -6.35
N VAL A 180 -18.10 -20.83 -6.26
CA VAL A 180 -16.73 -20.85 -5.75
C VAL A 180 -15.80 -21.43 -6.81
N VAL A 181 -14.63 -20.82 -6.93
CA VAL A 181 -13.55 -21.30 -7.79
C VAL A 181 -12.31 -21.51 -6.95
N THR A 182 -11.64 -22.65 -7.16
CA THR A 182 -10.32 -22.86 -6.57
C THR A 182 -9.32 -21.96 -7.28
N ILE A 183 -8.63 -21.12 -6.52
CA ILE A 183 -7.59 -20.21 -7.00
C ILE A 183 -6.23 -20.58 -6.43
N LYS A 184 -5.19 -20.32 -7.20
CA LYS A 184 -3.81 -20.28 -6.74
C LYS A 184 -3.39 -18.82 -6.59
N SER A 185 -3.25 -18.38 -5.35
CA SER A 185 -2.73 -17.06 -5.01
C SER A 185 -1.21 -17.12 -4.96
N VAL A 186 -0.55 -16.20 -5.65
CA VAL A 186 0.91 -16.09 -5.65
C VAL A 186 1.31 -14.84 -4.89
N TYR A 187 2.06 -15.02 -3.82
CA TYR A 187 2.54 -13.94 -2.98
C TYR A 187 4.04 -13.76 -3.12
N GLU A 188 4.47 -12.51 -3.24
CA GLU A 188 5.88 -12.13 -3.21
C GLU A 188 6.18 -11.34 -1.95
N THR A 189 7.18 -11.80 -1.20
CA THR A 189 7.76 -11.06 -0.08
C THR A 189 9.00 -10.34 -0.59
N GLN A 190 8.99 -9.02 -0.48
CA GLN A 190 10.05 -8.14 -0.97
C GLN A 190 10.64 -7.33 0.18
N ARG A 191 11.96 -7.20 0.17
CA ARG A 191 12.71 -6.24 0.97
C ARG A 191 12.66 -4.89 0.28
N GLU A 192 12.29 -3.86 1.02
CA GLU A 192 12.29 -2.48 0.55
C GLU A 192 13.58 -1.79 0.97
N ILE A 193 14.43 -1.48 -0.01
CA ILE A 193 15.70 -0.79 0.20
C ILE A 193 15.54 0.67 -0.20
N PHE A 194 15.88 1.56 0.73
CA PHE A 194 15.93 2.99 0.49
C PHE A 194 17.39 3.43 0.34
N SER A 195 17.67 4.14 -0.74
CA SER A 195 19.00 4.65 -1.04
C SER A 195 19.00 6.15 -1.29
N ILE A 196 20.10 6.81 -0.94
CA ILE A 196 20.36 8.21 -1.28
C ILE A 196 21.73 8.28 -1.93
N GLY A 197 21.78 8.55 -3.23
CA GLY A 197 23.00 8.88 -3.95
C GLY A 197 23.38 10.34 -3.74
N PHE A 198 24.68 10.58 -3.53
CA PHE A 198 25.29 11.89 -3.48
C PHE A 198 26.11 12.07 -4.75
N ARG A 199 25.80 13.08 -5.57
CA ARG A 199 26.45 13.27 -6.87
C ARG A 199 27.08 14.64 -7.01
N GLU A 200 28.16 14.72 -7.78
CA GLU A 200 28.73 16.00 -8.21
C GLU A 200 27.74 16.75 -9.12
N PRO A 201 27.49 18.05 -8.92
CA PRO A 201 26.49 18.78 -9.71
C PRO A 201 26.84 18.92 -11.21
N SER A 202 28.13 18.96 -11.56
CA SER A 202 28.60 19.25 -12.92
C SER A 202 28.52 18.07 -13.87
N ASP A 203 29.02 16.91 -13.45
CA ASP A 203 29.15 15.71 -14.28
C ASP A 203 28.26 14.54 -13.79
N LYS A 204 27.54 14.75 -12.67
CA LYS A 204 26.69 13.76 -12.01
C LYS A 204 27.44 12.51 -11.56
N ALA A 205 28.77 12.58 -11.42
CA ALA A 205 29.58 11.52 -10.87
C ALA A 205 29.09 11.17 -9.46
N LEU A 206 28.89 9.88 -9.19
CA LEU A 206 28.45 9.42 -7.88
C LEU A 206 29.64 9.51 -6.92
N LEU A 207 29.51 10.31 -5.86
CA LEU A 207 30.49 10.43 -4.79
C LEU A 207 30.32 9.34 -3.73
N GLY A 208 29.10 8.86 -3.57
CA GLY A 208 28.76 7.81 -2.63
C GLY A 208 27.25 7.67 -2.50
N TYR A 209 26.83 6.73 -1.69
CA TYR A 209 25.43 6.49 -1.44
C TYR A 209 25.18 5.97 -0.03
N PHE A 210 24.06 6.39 0.55
CA PHE A 210 23.46 5.72 1.68
C PHE A 210 22.56 4.58 1.18
N GLU A 211 22.54 3.47 1.89
CA GLU A 211 21.59 2.38 1.67
C GLU A 211 21.12 1.80 3.00
N GLY A 212 19.80 1.65 3.16
CA GLY A 212 19.20 1.07 4.37
C GLY A 212 17.87 0.38 4.08
N GLU A 213 17.53 -0.60 4.92
CA GLU A 213 16.27 -1.34 4.82
C GLU A 213 15.13 -0.54 5.46
N ARG A 214 14.09 -0.25 4.67
CA ARG A 214 12.89 0.46 5.14
C ARG A 214 11.84 -0.50 5.69
N GLY A 215 11.84 -1.76 5.23
CA GLY A 215 11.03 -2.84 5.76
C GLY A 215 10.86 -4.01 4.79
N ILE A 216 9.99 -4.93 5.18
CA ILE A 216 9.58 -6.09 4.40
C ILE A 216 8.08 -5.96 4.10
N ARG A 217 7.67 -6.24 2.87
CA ARG A 217 6.27 -6.28 2.46
C ARG A 217 5.98 -7.59 1.74
N THR A 218 4.78 -8.13 1.96
CA THR A 218 4.24 -9.25 1.18
C THR A 218 3.06 -8.74 0.38
N GLU A 219 3.06 -8.98 -0.93
CA GLU A 219 1.99 -8.56 -1.83
C GLU A 219 1.48 -9.76 -2.65
N LEU A 220 0.16 -9.80 -2.89
CA LEU A 220 -0.45 -10.70 -3.86
C LEU A 220 -0.09 -10.18 -5.24
N VAL A 221 0.70 -10.95 -6.00
CA VAL A 221 1.13 -10.58 -7.35
C VAL A 221 0.28 -11.22 -8.45
N ASP A 222 -0.34 -12.35 -8.14
CA ASP A 222 -1.17 -13.08 -9.10
C ASP A 222 -2.26 -13.91 -8.40
N SER A 223 -3.37 -14.13 -9.11
CA SER A 223 -4.46 -15.02 -8.70
C SER A 223 -4.92 -15.81 -9.92
N ILE A 224 -4.60 -17.11 -9.93
CA ILE A 224 -4.80 -17.98 -11.09
C ILE A 224 -5.95 -18.95 -10.78
N PRO A 225 -7.07 -18.93 -11.54
CA PRO A 225 -8.12 -19.92 -11.37
C PRO A 225 -7.62 -21.30 -11.81
N LEU A 226 -7.76 -22.30 -10.93
CA LEU A 226 -7.35 -23.69 -11.19
C LEU A 226 -8.51 -24.56 -11.72
N SER A 227 -9.73 -24.04 -11.67
CA SER A 227 -10.95 -24.75 -12.07
C SER A 227 -11.99 -23.77 -12.64
N ALA A 228 -13.05 -24.31 -13.25
CA ALA A 228 -14.24 -23.53 -13.57
C ALA A 228 -14.99 -23.15 -12.28
N CYS A 229 -15.76 -22.07 -12.33
CA CYS A 229 -16.65 -21.67 -11.23
C CYS A 229 -17.67 -22.78 -10.94
N GLN A 230 -17.66 -23.33 -9.72
CA GLN A 230 -18.60 -24.33 -9.26
C GLN A 230 -19.75 -23.64 -8.52
N LEU A 231 -20.99 -23.98 -8.85
CA LEU A 231 -22.16 -23.45 -8.15
C LEU A 231 -22.13 -23.85 -6.68
N LEU A 232 -22.48 -22.92 -5.80
CA LEU A 232 -22.63 -23.13 -4.36
C LEU A 232 -23.88 -23.94 -4.05
#